data_AF-A0A2V3Y1S7-F1
#
_entry.id   AF-A0A2V3Y1S7-F1
#
_cell.length_a   1.000
_cell.length_b   1.000
_cell.length_c   1.000
_cell.angle_alpha   90.00
_cell.angle_beta   90.00
_cell.angle_gamma   90.00
#
_symmetry.space_group_name_H-M   'P 1'
#
loop_
_entity.id
_entity.type
_entity.pdbx_description
1 polymer ?
#
loop_
_entity_poly.entity_id
_entity_poly.type
_entity_poly.pdbx_seq_one_letter_code
_entity_poly.pdbx_strand_id
1 'polypeptide(L)'
;MEVFYRPELSVQTLLMDSNSVQETAEYLADYINHLMHTDSVLLVRLDNQMRYKEAGSWRSGKSEDTDAEAVIRQWLPRLVESWNMEEKLSGEELDAFLKALVPFTVPEGHLTILPICNNIRFVGFAVFGKKSGEGGWTDRELPILRFLLAIIAVTFANKNLYEDYMLQNWVYNTMMGRMQANLYVTDIHTDRILFMNKTMQEAFGLENPVGKICWQVLQKGNKGRCSGCPVQRLTESGEEGVFRRWEEYNTLTGRYYDNYDSLMKWTDGSTVHFQHSLDITASKKLSREASTDDLTGLLNRRGGKNRLAEMLDAARHQETILTVCMYDVNSLKKVNDTFGHREGDNLLRVIANMVKSVLTGEDFACRLSGDEFLVTFAGKTEQEAAALIKLVEERLLAVRRQDRIPYELSFCTGILELRPEHTMSVTDILREVDERMYEQKRQYHMQQGKESVLAAAEAQWRLLKPEAFDYDQQYLYDALVESTDNYLYVCDMATNTFRYSRKLVEEFAFPGEVIQNAADIWRSIIHPADWERFWESNQAISDGRTVSHEVEYRARNRKGQWIKLHCRGHVAQNSAGEPRVFAGFISNEGQWFPEWTE
;
A
#
# COMPACT_ATOMS: atom_id res chain seq x y z
N MET A 1 82.94 19.76 -41.82
CA MET A 1 81.81 18.85 -41.51
C MET A 1 82.23 17.89 -40.41
N GLU A 2 82.56 18.41 -39.23
CA GLU A 2 82.95 17.57 -38.07
C GLU A 2 82.73 18.33 -36.73
N VAL A 3 81.67 19.17 -36.67
CA VAL A 3 81.29 19.92 -35.45
C VAL A 3 79.76 19.91 -35.23
N PHE A 4 79.06 18.87 -35.68
CA PHE A 4 77.60 18.79 -35.54
C PHE A 4 77.16 17.38 -35.18
N TYR A 5 77.23 17.02 -33.90
CA TYR A 5 76.29 16.10 -33.26
C TYR A 5 76.50 16.13 -31.73
N ARG A 6 75.72 16.94 -31.01
CA ARG A 6 75.44 16.68 -29.59
C ARG A 6 74.03 16.06 -29.52
N PRO A 7 73.88 14.80 -29.09
CA PRO A 7 72.58 14.12 -29.01
C PRO A 7 71.57 14.86 -28.11
N GLU A 8 72.07 15.65 -27.15
CA GLU A 8 71.30 16.43 -26.19
C GLU A 8 70.58 17.66 -26.79
N LEU A 9 70.97 18.11 -27.99
CA LEU A 9 70.45 19.32 -28.67
C LEU A 9 69.69 18.95 -29.95
N SER A 10 69.00 17.80 -29.94
CA SER A 10 68.20 17.35 -31.08
C SER A 10 66.82 18.00 -31.08
N VAL A 11 66.23 18.17 -32.26
CA VAL A 11 64.82 18.60 -32.41
C VAL A 11 63.86 17.66 -31.67
N GLN A 12 64.25 16.39 -31.44
CA GLN A 12 63.45 15.44 -30.65
C GLN A 12 63.32 15.85 -29.19
N THR A 13 64.36 16.42 -28.57
CA THR A 13 64.33 16.91 -27.19
C THR A 13 63.31 18.06 -27.03
N LEU A 14 63.22 18.94 -28.05
CA LEU A 14 62.22 20.00 -28.14
C LEU A 14 60.77 19.47 -28.27
N LEU A 15 60.60 18.27 -28.84
CA LEU A 15 59.30 17.64 -29.12
C LEU A 15 58.82 16.71 -28.00
N MET A 16 59.72 16.01 -27.31
CA MET A 16 59.37 14.87 -26.45
C MET A 16 59.73 15.04 -24.96
N ASP A 17 60.75 15.83 -24.62
CA ASP A 17 61.30 15.86 -23.25
C ASP A 17 60.93 17.12 -22.43
N SER A 18 60.32 18.14 -23.04
CA SER A 18 59.94 19.36 -22.33
C SER A 18 58.59 19.23 -21.59
N ASN A 19 58.63 19.27 -20.26
CA ASN A 19 57.45 19.17 -19.41
C ASN A 19 56.68 20.49 -19.34
N SER A 20 57.37 21.63 -19.45
CA SER A 20 56.78 22.98 -19.36
C SER A 20 57.10 23.85 -20.57
N VAL A 21 56.33 24.94 -20.77
CA VAL A 21 56.63 25.94 -21.81
C VAL A 21 57.95 26.67 -21.49
N GLN A 22 58.31 26.79 -20.21
CA GLN A 22 59.59 27.32 -19.74
C GLN A 22 60.78 26.49 -20.25
N GLU A 23 60.78 25.19 -20.03
CA GLU A 23 61.84 24.30 -20.53
C GLU A 23 61.92 24.34 -22.06
N THR A 24 60.78 24.38 -22.77
CA THR A 24 60.77 24.52 -24.22
C THR A 24 61.44 25.84 -24.66
N ALA A 25 61.22 26.94 -23.95
CA ALA A 25 61.83 28.22 -24.26
C ALA A 25 63.35 28.22 -24.02
N GLU A 26 63.82 27.57 -22.95
CA GLU A 26 65.24 27.42 -22.64
C GLU A 26 65.95 26.57 -23.69
N TYR A 27 65.40 25.42 -24.06
CA TYR A 27 65.96 24.57 -25.12
C TYR A 27 65.96 25.25 -26.49
N LEU A 28 64.88 25.95 -26.82
CA LEU A 28 64.80 26.71 -28.06
C LEU A 28 65.85 27.82 -28.09
N ALA A 29 66.02 28.53 -26.98
CA ALA A 29 67.00 29.59 -26.88
C ALA A 29 68.42 29.08 -26.99
N ASP A 30 68.76 27.99 -26.30
CA ASP A 30 70.07 27.36 -26.44
C ASP A 30 70.30 26.94 -27.89
N TYR A 31 69.33 26.31 -28.55
CA TYR A 31 69.44 25.90 -29.94
C TYR A 31 69.67 27.08 -30.90
N ILE A 32 68.93 28.18 -30.73
CA ILE A 32 69.03 29.34 -31.61
C ILE A 32 70.28 30.18 -31.30
N ASN A 33 70.67 30.33 -30.03
CA ASN A 33 71.83 31.14 -29.63
C ASN A 33 73.15 30.62 -30.24
N HIS A 34 73.25 29.30 -30.48
CA HIS A 34 74.39 28.70 -31.17
C HIS A 34 74.44 29.01 -32.68
N LEU A 35 73.31 29.41 -33.29
CA LEU A 35 73.17 29.62 -34.73
C LEU A 35 73.03 31.10 -35.13
N MET A 36 72.34 31.91 -34.30
CA MET A 36 71.87 33.25 -34.67
C MET A 36 71.97 34.29 -33.52
N HIS A 37 72.82 34.03 -32.50
CA HIS A 37 73.16 34.96 -31.40
C HIS A 37 71.94 35.64 -30.74
N THR A 38 71.06 34.81 -30.17
CA THR A 38 69.85 35.25 -29.47
C THR A 38 70.16 35.79 -28.07
N ASP A 39 69.48 36.86 -27.70
CA ASP A 39 69.56 37.47 -26.37
C ASP A 39 68.38 37.06 -25.48
N SER A 40 67.18 36.93 -26.03
CA SER A 40 66.01 36.48 -25.28
C SER A 40 65.03 35.69 -26.15
N VAL A 41 64.33 34.76 -25.50
CA VAL A 41 63.22 33.99 -26.09
C VAL A 41 62.07 34.04 -25.11
N LEU A 42 60.86 34.26 -25.61
CA LEU A 42 59.64 33.96 -24.88
C LEU A 42 58.73 33.13 -25.77
N LEU A 43 58.14 32.10 -25.20
CA LEU A 43 57.05 31.36 -25.78
C LEU A 43 55.77 31.58 -24.96
N VAL A 44 54.66 31.84 -25.64
CA VAL A 44 53.33 31.92 -25.04
C VAL A 44 52.44 30.88 -25.70
N ARG A 45 51.87 30.00 -24.88
CA ARG A 45 50.91 28.96 -25.29
C ARG A 45 49.49 29.43 -24.98
N LEU A 46 48.60 29.25 -25.95
CA LEU A 46 47.16 29.44 -25.79
C LEU A 46 46.44 28.08 -25.77
N ASP A 47 45.27 28.03 -25.13
CA ASP A 47 44.42 26.84 -25.14
C ASP A 47 43.57 26.70 -26.42
N ASN A 48 42.76 25.64 -26.50
CA ASN A 48 41.85 25.40 -27.62
C ASN A 48 40.67 26.38 -27.70
N GLN A 49 40.58 27.38 -26.83
CA GLN A 49 39.65 28.50 -26.89
C GLN A 49 40.37 29.83 -27.10
N MET A 50 41.67 29.80 -27.44
CA MET A 50 42.52 30.97 -27.66
C MET A 50 42.78 31.79 -26.39
N ARG A 51 42.63 31.19 -25.20
CA ARG A 51 42.91 31.85 -23.92
C ARG A 51 44.34 31.62 -23.50
N TYR A 52 44.94 32.59 -22.81
CA TYR A 52 46.27 32.44 -22.21
C TYR A 52 46.30 31.21 -21.30
N LYS A 53 47.29 30.33 -21.53
CA LYS A 53 47.45 29.11 -20.74
C LYS A 53 48.74 29.13 -19.92
N GLU A 54 49.86 29.40 -20.58
CA GLU A 54 51.19 29.31 -19.98
C GLU A 54 52.19 30.10 -20.83
N ALA A 55 53.27 30.59 -20.22
CA ALA A 55 54.39 31.18 -20.93
C ALA A 55 55.72 30.73 -20.33
N GLY A 56 56.78 30.82 -21.12
CA GLY A 56 58.13 30.43 -20.74
C GLY A 56 59.17 31.33 -21.39
N SER A 57 60.13 31.82 -20.63
CA SER A 57 61.13 32.81 -21.06
C SER A 57 62.57 32.38 -20.81
N TRP A 58 63.49 32.79 -21.67
CA TRP A 58 64.93 32.63 -21.48
C TRP A 58 65.66 33.92 -21.87
N ARG A 59 66.81 34.19 -21.24
CA ARG A 59 67.67 35.34 -21.55
C ARG A 59 69.17 35.08 -21.38
N SER A 60 69.99 35.81 -22.13
CA SER A 60 71.45 35.76 -22.12
C SER A 60 72.05 36.78 -21.12
N GLY A 61 72.00 36.48 -19.82
CA GLY A 61 72.62 37.32 -18.75
C GLY A 61 71.64 38.12 -17.87
N LYS A 62 72.16 38.99 -16.99
CA LYS A 62 71.41 39.81 -16.01
C LYS A 62 71.51 41.33 -16.30
N SER A 63 71.15 41.77 -17.50
CA SER A 63 71.01 43.20 -17.83
C SER A 63 69.57 43.67 -17.60
N GLU A 64 69.37 44.87 -17.04
CA GLU A 64 68.06 45.46 -16.69
C GLU A 64 67.36 46.20 -17.86
N ASP A 65 68.01 46.37 -19.02
CA ASP A 65 67.59 47.39 -20.00
C ASP A 65 66.69 46.94 -21.17
N THR A 66 66.26 45.68 -21.26
CA THR A 66 65.28 45.26 -22.29
C THR A 66 64.37 44.17 -21.75
N ASP A 67 63.46 44.56 -20.87
CA ASP A 67 62.58 43.62 -20.20
C ASP A 67 61.46 43.19 -21.17
N ALA A 68 61.68 42.11 -21.94
CA ALA A 68 60.67 41.50 -22.80
C ALA A 68 59.42 41.13 -21.99
N GLU A 69 59.57 40.79 -20.71
CA GLU A 69 58.46 40.66 -19.76
C GLU A 69 57.76 42.00 -19.48
N ALA A 70 58.46 43.14 -19.42
CA ALA A 70 57.82 44.46 -19.28
C ALA A 70 57.10 44.90 -20.56
N VAL A 71 57.69 44.68 -21.74
CA VAL A 71 57.00 44.88 -23.03
C VAL A 71 55.70 44.07 -23.03
N ILE A 72 55.74 42.85 -22.51
CA ILE A 72 54.57 42.01 -22.44
C ILE A 72 53.63 42.45 -21.33
N ARG A 73 54.08 42.81 -20.13
CA ARG A 73 53.19 43.41 -19.11
C ARG A 73 52.54 44.71 -19.57
N GLN A 74 53.12 45.42 -20.53
CA GLN A 74 52.59 46.66 -21.08
C GLN A 74 51.63 46.41 -22.26
N TRP A 75 51.86 45.36 -23.06
CA TRP A 75 51.06 45.03 -24.24
C TRP A 75 50.01 43.92 -24.00
N LEU A 76 50.34 42.92 -23.19
CA LEU A 76 49.50 41.77 -22.83
C LEU A 76 48.18 42.21 -22.18
N PRO A 77 48.09 43.22 -21.30
CA PRO A 77 46.79 43.70 -20.81
C PRO A 77 45.92 44.30 -21.91
N ARG A 78 46.49 45.04 -22.89
CA ARG A 78 45.71 45.57 -24.03
C ARG A 78 45.26 44.47 -25.01
N LEU A 79 46.03 43.38 -25.09
CA LEU A 79 45.73 42.17 -25.87
C LEU A 79 44.71 41.25 -25.16
N VAL A 80 44.76 41.20 -23.83
CA VAL A 80 43.87 40.41 -22.96
C VAL A 80 42.57 41.16 -22.65
N GLU A 81 42.56 42.49 -22.60
CA GLU A 81 41.33 43.30 -22.48
C GLU A 81 40.46 43.20 -23.74
N SER A 82 41.04 42.97 -24.93
CA SER A 82 40.28 42.55 -26.12
C SER A 82 39.84 41.07 -26.13
N TRP A 83 40.34 40.25 -25.19
CA TRP A 83 39.97 38.83 -25.02
C TRP A 83 39.04 38.58 -23.83
N ASN A 84 38.76 39.60 -23.03
CA ASN A 84 37.84 39.50 -21.91
C ASN A 84 36.42 39.79 -22.42
N MET A 85 35.74 38.75 -22.88
CA MET A 85 34.30 38.46 -22.75
C MET A 85 33.90 37.50 -23.88
N GLU A 86 33.70 36.22 -23.53
CA GLU A 86 32.74 35.25 -24.12
C GLU A 86 32.56 35.08 -25.65
N GLU A 87 33.25 35.81 -26.52
CA GLU A 87 33.09 35.72 -27.98
C GLU A 87 34.36 35.21 -28.68
N LYS A 88 34.17 34.24 -29.58
CA LYS A 88 35.22 33.68 -30.45
C LYS A 88 35.67 34.77 -31.43
N LEU A 89 36.97 34.97 -31.58
CA LEU A 89 37.53 35.71 -32.73
C LEU A 89 37.09 35.03 -34.03
N SER A 90 36.49 35.80 -34.93
CA SER A 90 36.22 35.38 -36.30
C SER A 90 37.54 35.22 -37.08
N GLY A 91 37.54 34.41 -38.14
CA GLY A 91 38.75 34.16 -38.94
C GLY A 91 39.37 35.43 -39.54
N GLU A 92 38.58 36.46 -39.79
CA GLU A 92 39.03 37.76 -40.33
C GLU A 92 39.69 38.65 -39.27
N GLU A 93 39.22 38.63 -38.01
CA GLU A 93 39.83 39.36 -36.90
C GLU A 93 41.18 38.76 -36.50
N LEU A 94 41.30 37.43 -36.56
CA LEU A 94 42.57 36.74 -36.38
C LEU A 94 43.56 37.08 -37.50
N ASP A 95 43.11 37.13 -38.76
CA ASP A 95 43.96 37.48 -39.90
C ASP A 95 44.39 38.97 -39.84
N ALA A 96 43.50 39.87 -39.45
CA ALA A 96 43.82 41.28 -39.19
C ALA A 96 44.83 41.44 -38.03
N PHE A 97 44.68 40.66 -36.96
CA PHE A 97 45.60 40.62 -35.82
C PHE A 97 46.98 40.05 -36.19
N LEU A 98 47.03 38.94 -36.94
CA LEU A 98 48.26 38.36 -37.45
C LEU A 98 48.98 39.29 -38.44
N LYS A 99 48.23 40.11 -39.19
CA LYS A 99 48.78 41.19 -40.03
C LYS A 99 49.24 42.41 -39.23
N ALA A 100 48.61 42.70 -38.09
CA ALA A 100 49.00 43.77 -37.16
C ALA A 100 50.21 43.41 -36.29
N LEU A 101 50.51 42.12 -36.12
CA LEU A 101 51.78 41.57 -35.65
C LEU A 101 52.91 41.81 -36.69
N VAL A 102 53.10 43.07 -37.08
CA VAL A 102 54.30 43.53 -37.77
C VAL A 102 55.46 43.34 -36.77
N PRO A 103 56.67 42.92 -37.21
CA PRO A 103 57.84 42.90 -36.35
C PRO A 103 58.06 44.30 -35.73
N PHE A 104 57.61 44.50 -34.50
CA PHE A 104 57.86 45.73 -33.78
C PHE A 104 59.29 45.65 -33.25
N THR A 105 60.23 46.25 -33.97
CA THR A 105 61.57 46.48 -33.43
C THR A 105 61.45 47.65 -32.46
N VAL A 106 61.60 47.40 -31.16
CA VAL A 106 61.72 48.49 -30.19
C VAL A 106 62.95 49.30 -30.61
N PRO A 107 62.90 50.64 -30.73
CA PRO A 107 64.00 51.42 -31.29
C PRO A 107 65.35 51.21 -30.59
N GLU A 108 65.34 50.72 -29.35
CA GLU A 108 66.51 50.42 -28.52
C GLU A 108 66.66 48.91 -28.18
N GLY A 109 65.82 48.03 -28.73
CA GLY A 109 65.83 46.59 -28.42
C GLY A 109 65.37 45.73 -29.61
N HIS A 110 66.28 44.90 -30.13
CA HIS A 110 66.11 44.05 -31.31
C HIS A 110 65.12 42.88 -31.11
N LEU A 111 63.87 43.16 -30.75
CA LEU A 111 62.80 42.17 -30.51
C LEU A 111 62.00 41.87 -31.79
N THR A 112 61.55 40.63 -31.97
CA THR A 112 60.70 40.19 -33.07
C THR A 112 59.67 39.18 -32.57
N ILE A 113 58.39 39.46 -32.85
CA ILE A 113 57.27 38.59 -32.49
C ILE A 113 56.89 37.74 -33.70
N LEU A 114 56.75 36.43 -33.52
CA LEU A 114 56.36 35.49 -34.55
C LEU A 114 55.18 34.63 -34.08
N PRO A 115 54.19 34.36 -34.95
CA PRO A 115 53.09 33.48 -34.60
C PRO A 115 53.53 32.01 -34.56
N ILE A 116 52.98 31.26 -33.63
CA ILE A 116 53.11 29.80 -33.55
C ILE A 116 51.83 29.21 -34.15
N CYS A 117 51.94 28.70 -35.38
CA CYS A 117 50.82 28.13 -36.12
C CYS A 117 51.11 26.68 -36.50
N ASN A 118 50.11 25.81 -36.32
CA ASN A 118 50.01 24.56 -37.07
C ASN A 118 49.23 24.85 -38.36
N ASN A 119 49.31 23.99 -39.39
CA ASN A 119 48.80 24.16 -40.76
C ASN A 119 47.33 24.61 -40.90
N ILE A 120 46.57 24.66 -39.80
CA ILE A 120 45.14 24.99 -39.74
C ILE A 120 44.81 25.94 -38.56
N ARG A 121 45.75 26.26 -37.65
CA ARG A 121 45.42 26.92 -36.38
C ARG A 121 46.58 27.66 -35.70
N PHE A 122 46.32 28.87 -35.20
CA PHE A 122 47.20 29.61 -34.28
C PHE A 122 47.10 29.02 -32.86
N VAL A 123 48.24 28.72 -32.24
CA VAL A 123 48.31 28.06 -30.92
C VAL A 123 49.13 28.86 -29.89
N GLY A 124 49.68 29.99 -30.30
CA GLY A 124 50.55 30.80 -29.46
C GLY A 124 51.40 31.78 -30.27
N PHE A 125 52.30 32.48 -29.58
CA PHE A 125 53.28 33.35 -30.21
C PHE A 125 54.63 33.23 -29.51
N ALA A 126 55.68 33.58 -30.22
CA ALA A 126 57.04 33.63 -29.71
C ALA A 126 57.61 35.04 -29.86
N VAL A 127 58.43 35.47 -28.91
CA VAL A 127 59.17 36.73 -28.96
C VAL A 127 60.66 36.41 -28.91
N PHE A 128 61.42 36.94 -29.85
CA PHE A 128 62.86 36.72 -29.97
C PHE A 128 63.61 38.05 -29.91
N GLY A 129 64.54 38.18 -28.97
CA GLY A 129 65.48 39.30 -28.88
C GLY A 129 66.84 38.94 -29.44
N LYS A 130 67.46 39.88 -30.17
CA LYS A 130 68.85 39.80 -30.63
C LYS A 130 69.77 40.68 -29.79
N LYS A 131 71.04 40.30 -29.65
CA LYS A 131 72.00 41.05 -28.82
C LYS A 131 72.23 42.47 -29.36
N SER A 132 72.45 43.41 -28.44
CA SER A 132 72.68 44.82 -28.78
C SER A 132 73.91 44.97 -29.69
N GLY A 133 73.75 45.71 -30.79
CA GLY A 133 74.80 45.97 -31.78
C GLY A 133 74.86 45.01 -32.97
N GLU A 134 74.03 43.95 -33.00
CA GLU A 134 74.00 42.98 -34.10
C GLU A 134 72.94 43.27 -35.19
N GLY A 135 72.16 44.34 -35.03
CA GLY A 135 71.08 44.70 -35.96
C GLY A 135 69.84 43.80 -35.82
N GLY A 136 68.90 43.91 -36.76
CA GLY A 136 67.66 43.12 -36.76
C GLY A 136 67.85 41.68 -37.25
N TRP A 137 66.79 40.87 -37.12
CA TRP A 137 66.72 39.55 -37.73
C TRP A 137 66.69 39.65 -39.27
N THR A 138 67.56 38.90 -39.95
CA THR A 138 67.70 38.96 -41.41
C THR A 138 66.69 38.08 -42.14
N ASP A 139 66.50 38.32 -43.44
CA ASP A 139 65.65 37.48 -44.32
C ASP A 139 66.10 36.02 -44.41
N ARG A 140 67.34 35.70 -44.00
CA ARG A 140 67.84 34.32 -43.91
C ARG A 140 67.57 33.67 -42.56
N GLU A 141 67.47 34.45 -41.48
CA GLU A 141 67.26 33.97 -40.12
C GLU A 141 65.76 33.75 -39.81
N LEU A 142 64.89 34.63 -40.32
CA LEU A 142 63.44 34.54 -40.09
C LEU A 142 62.80 33.21 -40.53
N PRO A 143 63.15 32.60 -41.70
CA PRO A 143 62.64 31.28 -42.07
C PRO A 143 63.05 30.17 -41.10
N ILE A 144 64.25 30.24 -40.52
CA ILE A 144 64.74 29.25 -39.55
C ILE A 144 63.93 29.34 -38.26
N LEU A 145 63.67 30.55 -37.75
CA LEU A 145 62.81 30.76 -36.59
C LEU A 145 61.40 30.21 -36.86
N ARG A 146 60.80 30.54 -38.01
CA ARG A 146 59.47 30.04 -38.39
C ARG A 146 59.40 28.51 -38.45
N PHE A 147 60.45 27.86 -38.95
CA PHE A 147 60.54 26.39 -38.97
C PHE A 147 60.55 25.78 -37.56
N LEU A 148 61.34 26.36 -36.65
CA LEU A 148 61.38 25.91 -35.25
C LEU A 148 60.03 26.13 -34.54
N LEU A 149 59.34 27.23 -34.83
CA LEU A 149 58.01 27.47 -34.29
C LEU A 149 56.95 26.52 -34.84
N ALA A 150 57.07 26.08 -36.09
CA ALA A 150 56.15 25.07 -36.65
C ALA A 150 56.28 23.73 -35.89
N ILE A 151 57.49 23.36 -35.46
CA ILE A 151 57.74 22.18 -34.62
C ILE A 151 57.08 22.35 -33.25
N ILE A 152 57.28 23.50 -32.60
CA ILE A 152 56.65 23.82 -31.30
C ILE A 152 55.12 23.85 -31.40
N ALA A 153 54.58 24.30 -32.54
CA ALA A 153 53.14 24.33 -32.76
C ALA A 153 52.50 22.94 -32.66
N VAL A 154 53.19 21.89 -33.13
CA VAL A 154 52.74 20.50 -33.00
C VAL A 154 52.74 20.06 -31.53
N THR A 155 53.80 20.38 -30.78
CA THR A 155 53.89 20.06 -29.34
C THR A 155 52.78 20.72 -28.54
N PHE A 156 52.54 22.02 -28.76
CA PHE A 156 51.48 22.75 -28.04
C PHE A 156 50.09 22.23 -28.39
N ALA A 157 49.83 21.92 -29.67
CA ALA A 157 48.57 21.32 -30.09
C ALA A 157 48.30 19.97 -29.42
N ASN A 158 49.32 19.09 -29.35
CA ASN A 158 49.19 17.79 -28.69
C ASN A 158 48.95 17.92 -27.18
N LYS A 159 49.65 18.85 -26.49
CA LYS A 159 49.39 19.12 -25.07
C LYS A 159 47.96 19.59 -24.82
N ASN A 160 47.44 20.49 -25.66
CA ASN A 160 46.05 20.96 -25.55
C ASN A 160 45.02 19.84 -25.78
N LEU A 161 45.22 18.98 -26.78
CA LEU A 161 44.36 17.81 -27.03
C LEU A 161 44.35 16.85 -25.85
N TYR A 162 45.53 16.58 -25.26
CA TYR A 162 45.65 15.70 -24.10
C TYR A 162 44.97 16.28 -22.85
N GLU A 163 45.16 17.58 -22.58
CA GLU A 163 44.49 18.27 -21.47
C GLU A 163 42.97 18.26 -21.61
N ASP A 164 42.43 18.52 -22.81
CA ASP A 164 40.98 18.46 -23.08
C ASP A 164 40.43 17.05 -22.89
N TYR A 165 41.14 16.03 -23.40
CA TYR A 165 40.76 14.63 -23.22
C TYR A 165 40.76 14.21 -21.75
N MET A 166 41.78 14.63 -20.98
CA MET A 166 41.87 14.38 -19.55
C MET A 166 40.75 15.07 -18.77
N LEU A 167 40.42 16.32 -19.11
CA LEU A 167 39.31 17.05 -18.51
C LEU A 167 37.98 16.35 -18.80
N GLN A 168 37.72 15.95 -20.04
CA GLN A 168 36.51 15.22 -20.42
C GLN A 168 36.37 13.90 -19.66
N ASN A 169 37.45 13.10 -19.61
CA ASN A 169 37.45 11.85 -18.85
C ASN A 169 37.28 12.07 -17.35
N TRP A 170 37.90 13.11 -16.79
CA TRP A 170 37.74 13.45 -15.38
C TRP A 170 36.30 13.88 -15.05
N VAL A 171 35.69 14.73 -15.90
CA VAL A 171 34.28 15.13 -15.75
C VAL A 171 33.36 13.92 -15.85
N TYR A 172 33.55 13.07 -16.85
CA TYR A 172 32.76 11.84 -17.03
C TYR A 172 32.87 10.91 -15.82
N ASN A 173 34.08 10.59 -15.37
CA ASN A 173 34.30 9.71 -14.22
C ASN A 173 33.75 10.32 -12.91
N THR A 174 33.89 11.63 -12.74
CA THR A 174 33.34 12.34 -11.58
C THR A 174 31.82 12.32 -11.58
N MET A 175 31.18 12.56 -12.73
CA MET A 175 29.73 12.45 -12.89
C MET A 175 29.27 11.03 -12.60
N MET A 176 29.81 10.03 -13.30
CA MET A 176 29.43 8.61 -13.13
C MET A 176 29.65 8.09 -11.71
N GLY A 177 30.71 8.55 -11.03
CA GLY A 177 31.03 8.18 -9.65
C GLY A 177 30.20 8.88 -8.58
N ARG A 178 29.56 10.02 -8.90
CA ARG A 178 28.64 10.74 -8.00
C ARG A 178 27.16 10.52 -8.30
N MET A 179 26.85 9.83 -9.40
CA MET A 179 25.48 9.42 -9.71
C MET A 179 24.96 8.49 -8.61
N GLN A 180 23.77 8.79 -8.07
CA GLN A 180 23.09 7.96 -7.08
C GLN A 180 22.41 6.72 -7.70
N ALA A 181 22.71 6.39 -8.95
CA ALA A 181 22.23 5.19 -9.63
C ALA A 181 23.34 4.14 -9.68
N ASN A 182 22.96 2.87 -9.51
CA ASN A 182 23.86 1.75 -9.72
C ASN A 182 23.95 1.49 -11.22
N LEU A 183 25.14 1.53 -11.80
CA LEU A 183 25.36 1.35 -13.24
C LEU A 183 26.36 0.24 -13.51
N TYR A 184 26.05 -0.62 -14.47
CA TYR A 184 27.03 -1.52 -15.05
C TYR A 184 26.75 -1.85 -16.51
N VAL A 185 27.78 -2.36 -17.18
CA VAL A 185 27.74 -2.84 -18.55
C VAL A 185 28.24 -4.27 -18.58
N THR A 186 27.59 -5.15 -19.33
CA THR A 186 28.01 -6.53 -19.55
C THR A 186 28.08 -6.90 -21.01
N ASP A 187 28.99 -7.81 -21.33
CA ASP A 187 28.98 -8.53 -22.60
C ASP A 187 27.73 -9.44 -22.69
N ILE A 188 26.99 -9.34 -23.80
CA ILE A 188 25.70 -10.04 -23.97
C ILE A 188 25.82 -11.56 -24.16
N HIS A 189 27.00 -12.06 -24.48
CA HIS A 189 27.25 -13.48 -24.75
C HIS A 189 27.86 -14.18 -23.53
N THR A 190 28.74 -13.50 -22.80
CA THR A 190 29.52 -14.06 -21.71
C THR A 190 29.07 -13.60 -20.33
N ASP A 191 28.16 -12.63 -20.25
CA ASP A 191 27.67 -12.01 -19.01
C ASP A 191 28.79 -11.36 -18.16
N ARG A 192 29.96 -11.12 -18.76
CA ARG A 192 31.10 -10.51 -18.08
C ARG A 192 30.91 -9.02 -17.96
N ILE A 193 31.13 -8.51 -16.75
CA ILE A 193 31.06 -7.07 -16.45
C ILE A 193 32.21 -6.37 -17.17
N LEU A 194 31.89 -5.42 -18.03
CA LEU A 194 32.84 -4.59 -18.77
C LEU A 194 33.09 -3.26 -18.05
N PHE A 195 32.07 -2.73 -17.38
CA PHE A 195 32.13 -1.49 -16.61
C PHE A 195 31.17 -1.57 -15.43
N MET A 196 31.53 -0.92 -14.32
CA MET A 196 30.64 -0.73 -13.17
C MET A 196 31.01 0.57 -12.46
N ASN A 197 30.04 1.45 -12.21
CA ASN A 197 30.33 2.70 -11.51
C ASN A 197 30.62 2.47 -10.02
N LYS A 198 31.25 3.47 -9.39
CA LYS A 198 31.64 3.41 -7.99
C LYS A 198 30.45 3.20 -7.05
N THR A 199 29.32 3.85 -7.33
CA THR A 199 28.07 3.70 -6.55
C THR A 199 27.61 2.25 -6.48
N MET A 200 27.61 1.53 -7.61
CA MET A 200 27.24 0.12 -7.62
C MET A 200 28.29 -0.77 -6.93
N GLN A 201 29.58 -0.49 -7.11
CA GLN A 201 30.65 -1.21 -6.42
C GLN A 201 30.48 -1.13 -4.90
N GLU A 202 30.20 0.06 -4.35
CA GLU A 202 29.96 0.26 -2.93
C GLU A 202 28.65 -0.41 -2.47
N ALA A 203 27.56 -0.27 -3.22
CA ALA A 203 26.27 -0.86 -2.88
C ALA A 203 26.29 -2.39 -2.84
N PHE A 204 27.11 -3.02 -3.69
CA PHE A 204 27.24 -4.47 -3.80
C PHE A 204 28.49 -5.04 -3.10
N GLY A 205 29.36 -4.19 -2.54
CA GLY A 205 30.59 -4.59 -1.85
C GLY A 205 31.64 -5.24 -2.77
N LEU A 206 31.83 -4.70 -3.97
CA LEU A 206 32.71 -5.24 -5.00
C LEU A 206 33.87 -4.28 -5.33
N GLU A 207 35.12 -4.67 -5.04
CA GLU A 207 36.29 -3.83 -5.34
C GLU A 207 36.80 -3.96 -6.79
N ASN A 208 36.66 -5.13 -7.40
CA ASN A 208 37.13 -5.41 -8.76
C ASN A 208 36.10 -6.26 -9.51
N PRO A 209 35.00 -5.65 -9.99
CA PRO A 209 33.91 -6.37 -10.64
C PRO A 209 34.19 -6.70 -12.12
N VAL A 210 35.04 -5.92 -12.78
CA VAL A 210 35.33 -6.06 -14.22
C VAL A 210 35.90 -7.44 -14.52
N GLY A 211 35.39 -8.07 -15.58
CA GLY A 211 35.73 -9.42 -16.01
C GLY A 211 34.99 -10.54 -15.28
N LYS A 212 34.33 -10.27 -14.14
CA LYS A 212 33.50 -11.27 -13.43
C LYS A 212 32.13 -11.41 -14.09
N ILE A 213 31.49 -12.55 -13.87
CA ILE A 213 30.15 -12.84 -14.41
C ILE A 213 29.09 -12.21 -13.51
N CYS A 214 28.17 -11.43 -14.09
CA CYS A 214 27.23 -10.58 -13.33
C CYS A 214 26.40 -11.37 -12.31
N TRP A 215 25.73 -12.44 -12.72
CA TRP A 215 24.85 -13.21 -11.83
C TRP A 215 25.60 -14.00 -10.75
N GLN A 216 26.92 -14.19 -10.86
CA GLN A 216 27.73 -14.82 -9.82
C GLN A 216 28.09 -13.85 -8.70
N VAL A 217 28.27 -12.57 -9.03
CA VAL A 217 28.77 -11.56 -8.09
C VAL A 217 27.70 -10.60 -7.61
N LEU A 218 26.55 -10.55 -8.30
CA LEU A 218 25.43 -9.69 -7.94
C LEU A 218 24.30 -10.44 -7.24
N GLN A 219 24.34 -11.77 -7.16
CA GLN A 219 23.30 -12.59 -6.53
C GLN A 219 23.93 -13.72 -5.70
N LYS A 220 23.28 -14.13 -4.61
CA LYS A 220 23.68 -15.29 -3.80
C LYS A 220 23.04 -16.56 -4.35
N GLY A 221 23.87 -17.52 -4.74
CA GLY A 221 23.43 -18.89 -5.04
C GLY A 221 22.84 -19.10 -6.44
N ASN A 222 22.87 -18.08 -7.31
CA ASN A 222 22.48 -18.26 -8.71
C ASN A 222 23.46 -19.18 -9.45
N LYS A 223 22.90 -20.09 -10.27
CA LYS A 223 23.67 -21.01 -11.14
C LYS A 223 23.66 -20.59 -12.62
N GLY A 224 23.01 -19.48 -12.93
CA GLY A 224 22.86 -18.91 -14.27
C GLY A 224 22.26 -17.51 -14.17
N ARG A 225 21.87 -16.94 -15.32
CA ARG A 225 21.22 -15.63 -15.40
C ARG A 225 20.03 -15.52 -14.43
N CYS A 226 19.81 -14.33 -13.89
CA CYS A 226 18.69 -14.06 -12.98
C CYS A 226 17.36 -14.43 -13.65
N SER A 227 16.39 -14.91 -12.87
CA SER A 227 15.07 -15.33 -13.38
C SER A 227 14.32 -14.24 -14.17
N GLY A 228 14.58 -12.96 -13.86
CA GLY A 228 13.99 -11.81 -14.55
C GLY A 228 14.89 -11.15 -15.61
N CYS A 229 16.11 -11.66 -15.83
CA CYS A 229 17.11 -10.99 -16.66
C CYS A 229 16.60 -10.74 -18.11
N PRO A 230 16.52 -9.47 -18.56
CA PRO A 230 15.93 -9.14 -19.86
C PRO A 230 16.89 -9.32 -21.04
N VAL A 231 18.18 -9.60 -20.80
CA VAL A 231 19.22 -9.68 -21.84
C VAL A 231 18.84 -10.60 -23.00
N GLN A 232 18.27 -11.77 -22.72
CA GLN A 232 17.85 -12.70 -23.76
C GLN A 232 16.77 -12.08 -24.66
N ARG A 233 15.71 -11.53 -24.04
CA ARG A 233 14.59 -10.88 -24.74
C ARG A 233 15.04 -9.65 -25.53
N LEU A 234 15.95 -8.87 -24.96
CA LEU A 234 16.54 -7.71 -25.64
C LEU A 234 17.33 -8.13 -26.89
N THR A 235 18.13 -9.19 -26.78
CA THR A 235 18.92 -9.72 -27.90
C THR A 235 18.04 -10.29 -29.00
N GLU A 236 16.93 -10.96 -28.64
CA GLU A 236 15.95 -11.50 -29.59
C GLU A 236 15.19 -10.40 -30.35
N SER A 237 14.93 -9.25 -29.72
CA SER A 237 14.23 -8.13 -30.37
C SER A 237 15.05 -7.34 -31.38
N GLY A 238 16.38 -7.30 -31.23
CA GLY A 238 17.30 -6.65 -32.18
C GLY A 238 17.20 -5.12 -32.33
N GLU A 239 16.26 -4.45 -31.64
CA GLU A 239 16.05 -3.00 -31.74
C GLU A 239 16.93 -2.23 -30.74
N GLU A 240 17.79 -1.34 -31.26
CA GLU A 240 18.55 -0.39 -30.45
C GLU A 240 17.62 0.67 -29.83
N GLY A 241 17.83 0.98 -28.55
CA GLY A 241 17.06 2.01 -27.83
C GLY A 241 15.77 1.52 -27.14
N VAL A 242 15.38 0.25 -27.31
CA VAL A 242 14.28 -0.33 -26.54
C VAL A 242 14.72 -0.56 -25.09
N PHE A 243 13.94 -0.01 -24.19
CA PHE A 243 14.22 -0.01 -22.78
C PHE A 243 13.32 -0.98 -22.02
N ARG A 244 13.88 -1.86 -21.19
CA ARG A 244 13.13 -2.83 -20.37
C ARG A 244 13.26 -2.48 -18.90
N ARG A 245 12.12 -2.22 -18.27
CA ARG A 245 12.00 -2.03 -16.83
C ARG A 245 11.56 -3.32 -16.16
N TRP A 246 12.18 -3.69 -15.05
CA TRP A 246 11.77 -4.81 -14.22
C TRP A 246 12.22 -4.62 -12.78
N GLU A 247 11.42 -5.09 -11.83
CA GLU A 247 11.77 -5.04 -10.42
C GLU A 247 12.45 -6.34 -9.99
N GLU A 248 13.49 -6.22 -9.16
CA GLU A 248 14.26 -7.34 -8.64
C GLU A 248 14.41 -7.25 -7.13
N TYR A 249 14.19 -8.36 -6.43
CA TYR A 249 14.71 -8.53 -5.07
C TYR A 249 16.11 -9.13 -5.16
N ASN A 250 17.11 -8.37 -4.76
CA ASN A 250 18.50 -8.80 -4.83
C ASN A 250 18.89 -9.61 -3.59
N THR A 251 19.30 -10.85 -3.81
CA THR A 251 19.62 -11.79 -2.72
C THR A 251 20.98 -11.52 -2.07
N LEU A 252 21.88 -10.80 -2.74
CA LEU A 252 23.18 -10.42 -2.18
C LEU A 252 23.03 -9.25 -1.20
N THR A 253 22.38 -8.17 -1.62
CA THR A 253 22.23 -6.94 -0.84
C THR A 253 21.01 -6.97 0.09
N GLY A 254 20.03 -7.84 -0.18
CA GLY A 254 18.76 -7.92 0.56
C GLY A 254 17.80 -6.77 0.26
N ARG A 255 17.98 -6.08 -0.87
CA ARG A 255 17.26 -4.86 -1.26
C ARG A 255 16.39 -5.07 -2.49
N TYR A 256 15.41 -4.20 -2.69
CA TYR A 256 14.62 -4.13 -3.91
C TYR A 256 15.20 -3.08 -4.86
N TYR A 257 15.43 -3.47 -6.11
CA TYR A 257 15.85 -2.58 -7.18
C TYR A 257 14.80 -2.49 -8.28
N ASP A 258 14.64 -1.29 -8.82
CA ASP A 258 13.97 -1.05 -10.10
C ASP A 258 15.07 -0.99 -11.15
N ASN A 259 15.12 -2.02 -11.99
CA ASN A 259 16.16 -2.25 -12.97
C ASN A 259 15.70 -1.81 -14.34
N TYR A 260 16.64 -1.22 -15.04
CA TYR A 260 16.42 -0.55 -16.28
C TYR A 260 17.52 -0.98 -17.27
N ASP A 261 17.13 -1.75 -18.29
CA ASP A 261 18.06 -2.48 -19.16
C ASP A 261 17.87 -2.13 -20.64
N SER A 262 18.98 -1.96 -21.37
CA SER A 262 18.99 -1.72 -22.82
C SER A 262 20.25 -2.29 -23.49
N LEU A 263 20.24 -2.32 -24.83
CA LEU A 263 21.43 -2.60 -25.64
C LEU A 263 22.05 -1.30 -26.14
N MET A 264 23.38 -1.24 -26.16
CA MET A 264 24.14 -0.11 -26.71
C MET A 264 25.42 -0.58 -27.43
N LYS A 265 26.01 0.30 -28.24
CA LYS A 265 27.32 0.07 -28.85
C LYS A 265 28.46 0.45 -27.90
N TRP A 266 29.43 -0.43 -27.78
CA TRP A 266 30.65 -0.20 -27.02
C TRP A 266 31.71 0.53 -27.84
N THR A 267 32.81 0.95 -27.20
CA THR A 267 33.89 1.73 -27.84
C THR A 267 34.58 0.98 -28.99
N ASP A 268 34.49 -0.35 -29.01
CA ASP A 268 35.00 -1.23 -30.07
C ASP A 268 33.95 -1.62 -31.12
N GLY A 269 32.73 -1.06 -31.02
CA GLY A 269 31.60 -1.34 -31.91
C GLY A 269 30.79 -2.60 -31.57
N SER A 270 31.19 -3.37 -30.56
CA SER A 270 30.41 -4.52 -30.08
C SER A 270 29.09 -4.09 -29.44
N THR A 271 28.07 -4.95 -29.52
CA THR A 271 26.80 -4.71 -28.81
C THR A 271 26.92 -5.23 -27.38
N VAL A 272 26.66 -4.36 -26.41
CA VAL A 272 26.73 -4.66 -24.98
C VAL A 272 25.40 -4.38 -24.30
N HIS A 273 25.20 -5.02 -23.16
CA HIS A 273 24.07 -4.78 -22.28
C HIS A 273 24.41 -3.67 -21.29
N PHE A 274 23.59 -2.64 -21.23
CA PHE A 274 23.68 -1.56 -20.24
C PHE A 274 22.51 -1.66 -19.27
N GLN A 275 22.81 -1.61 -17.97
CA GLN A 275 21.80 -1.58 -16.94
C GLN A 275 22.05 -0.40 -15.99
N HIS A 276 20.97 0.31 -15.65
CA HIS A 276 20.92 1.15 -14.47
C HIS A 276 19.89 0.63 -13.46
N SER A 277 20.17 0.78 -12.17
CA SER A 277 19.32 0.28 -11.09
C SER A 277 19.12 1.33 -10.01
N LEU A 278 17.87 1.50 -9.59
CA LEU A 278 17.47 2.39 -8.49
C LEU A 278 17.05 1.57 -7.28
N ASP A 279 17.56 1.90 -6.10
CA ASP A 279 17.14 1.26 -4.85
C ASP A 279 15.75 1.77 -4.44
N ILE A 280 14.74 0.90 -4.55
CA ILE A 280 13.35 1.20 -4.20
C ILE A 280 12.95 0.58 -2.85
N THR A 281 13.91 0.08 -2.07
CA THR A 281 13.64 -0.62 -0.80
C THR A 281 12.85 0.25 0.18
N ALA A 282 13.26 1.52 0.34
CA ALA A 282 12.57 2.46 1.22
C ALA A 282 11.14 2.74 0.74
N SER A 283 10.95 2.93 -0.57
CA SER A 283 9.63 3.14 -1.17
C SER A 283 8.73 1.91 -1.02
N LYS A 284 9.25 0.70 -1.26
CA LYS A 284 8.56 -0.58 -1.05
C LYS A 284 8.16 -0.76 0.41
N LYS A 285 9.07 -0.46 1.35
CA LYS A 285 8.81 -0.56 2.79
C LYS A 285 7.74 0.44 3.24
N LEU A 286 7.87 1.71 2.85
CA LEU A 286 6.86 2.74 3.13
C LEU A 286 5.51 2.40 2.52
N SER A 287 5.47 1.91 1.29
CA SER A 287 4.23 1.48 0.64
C SER A 287 3.57 0.31 1.39
N ARG A 288 4.36 -0.67 1.84
CA ARG A 288 3.87 -1.80 2.64
C ARG A 288 3.38 -1.37 4.01
N GLU A 289 4.13 -0.57 4.75
CA GLU A 289 3.72 -0.01 6.05
C GLU A 289 2.47 0.85 5.90
N ALA A 290 2.39 1.66 4.85
CA ALA A 290 1.25 2.53 4.61
C ALA A 290 0.02 1.79 4.05
N SER A 291 0.13 0.51 3.67
CA SER A 291 -0.95 -0.33 3.15
C SER A 291 -1.33 -1.50 4.05
N THR A 292 -0.66 -1.67 5.19
CA THR A 292 -0.94 -2.73 6.17
C THR A 292 -1.50 -2.18 7.48
N ASP A 293 -2.24 -3.01 8.21
CA ASP A 293 -2.77 -2.73 9.55
C ASP A 293 -1.80 -3.28 10.59
N ASP A 294 -1.29 -2.41 11.48
CA ASP A 294 -0.23 -2.75 12.44
C ASP A 294 -0.66 -3.84 13.44
N LEU A 295 -1.95 -3.91 13.79
CA LEU A 295 -2.43 -4.86 14.78
C LEU A 295 -2.48 -6.29 14.23
N THR A 296 -2.98 -6.44 13.00
CA THR A 296 -3.31 -7.75 12.42
C THR A 296 -2.34 -8.21 11.35
N GLY A 297 -1.52 -7.30 10.80
CA GLY A 297 -0.61 -7.58 9.68
C GLY A 297 -1.34 -7.89 8.36
N LEU A 298 -2.66 -7.66 8.29
CA LEU A 298 -3.45 -7.67 7.07
C LEU A 298 -3.27 -6.35 6.30
N LEU A 299 -3.84 -6.24 5.11
CA LEU A 299 -3.95 -4.93 4.46
C LEU A 299 -4.83 -4.01 5.32
N ASN A 300 -4.53 -2.72 5.35
CA ASN A 300 -5.42 -1.72 5.92
C ASN A 300 -6.52 -1.32 4.93
N ARG A 301 -7.47 -0.49 5.38
CA ARG A 301 -8.60 -0.03 4.56
C ARG A 301 -8.20 0.50 3.19
N ARG A 302 -7.10 1.27 3.10
CA ARG A 302 -6.63 1.85 1.83
C ARG A 302 -6.00 0.76 0.94
N GLY A 303 -5.12 -0.05 1.51
CA GLY A 303 -4.49 -1.18 0.80
C GLY A 303 -5.52 -2.17 0.26
N GLY A 304 -6.51 -2.53 1.08
CA GLY A 304 -7.58 -3.44 0.69
C GLY A 304 -8.47 -2.91 -0.42
N LYS A 305 -8.86 -1.62 -0.39
CA LYS A 305 -9.65 -1.00 -1.47
C LYS A 305 -8.90 -0.98 -2.80
N ASN A 306 -7.62 -0.62 -2.79
CA ASN A 306 -6.80 -0.62 -3.99
C ASN A 306 -6.65 -2.05 -4.55
N ARG A 307 -6.37 -3.03 -3.69
CA ARG A 307 -6.23 -4.42 -4.12
C ARG A 307 -7.52 -5.01 -4.67
N LEU A 308 -8.67 -4.68 -4.05
CA LEU A 308 -9.97 -5.07 -4.57
C LEU A 308 -10.22 -4.48 -5.97
N ALA A 309 -9.86 -3.20 -6.19
CA ALA A 309 -10.00 -2.56 -7.50
C ALA A 309 -9.15 -3.26 -8.58
N GLU A 310 -7.89 -3.59 -8.25
CA GLU A 310 -6.98 -4.34 -9.15
C GLU A 310 -7.56 -5.72 -9.51
N MET A 311 -8.06 -6.45 -8.52
CA MET A 311 -8.66 -7.77 -8.74
C MET A 311 -9.96 -7.69 -9.52
N LEU A 312 -10.77 -6.65 -9.32
CA LEU A 312 -11.98 -6.42 -10.11
C LEU A 312 -11.65 -6.24 -11.59
N ASP A 313 -10.62 -5.43 -11.88
CA ASP A 313 -10.18 -5.15 -13.23
C ASP A 313 -9.59 -6.41 -13.88
N ALA A 314 -8.72 -7.14 -13.17
CA ALA A 314 -8.17 -8.41 -13.63
C ALA A 314 -9.26 -9.46 -13.91
N ALA A 315 -10.24 -9.59 -13.01
CA ALA A 315 -11.33 -10.55 -13.16
C ALA A 315 -12.22 -10.25 -14.38
N ARG A 316 -12.43 -8.97 -14.69
CA ARG A 316 -13.13 -8.54 -15.92
C ARG A 316 -12.35 -8.90 -17.18
N HIS A 317 -11.05 -8.65 -17.20
CA HIS A 317 -10.20 -8.96 -18.37
C HIS A 317 -10.01 -10.46 -18.60
N GLN A 318 -10.01 -11.26 -17.53
CA GLN A 318 -9.80 -12.72 -17.58
C GLN A 318 -11.10 -13.52 -17.59
N GLU A 319 -12.26 -12.86 -17.55
CA GLU A 319 -13.59 -13.48 -17.46
C GLU A 319 -13.73 -14.48 -16.29
N THR A 320 -13.12 -14.15 -15.14
CA THR A 320 -13.14 -14.99 -13.93
C THR A 320 -14.09 -14.44 -12.87
N ILE A 321 -14.60 -15.32 -12.01
CA ILE A 321 -15.41 -14.93 -10.85
C ILE A 321 -14.55 -14.36 -9.72
N LEU A 322 -15.14 -13.45 -8.94
CA LEU A 322 -14.54 -12.87 -7.74
C LEU A 322 -15.56 -12.90 -6.61
N THR A 323 -15.24 -13.47 -5.45
CA THR A 323 -16.17 -13.47 -4.31
C THR A 323 -15.63 -12.61 -3.18
N VAL A 324 -16.45 -11.69 -2.69
CA VAL A 324 -16.10 -10.76 -1.61
C VAL A 324 -16.90 -11.11 -0.37
N CYS A 325 -16.19 -11.28 0.75
CA CYS A 325 -16.76 -11.54 2.06
C CYS A 325 -16.39 -10.39 2.99
N MET A 326 -17.35 -9.78 3.67
CA MET A 326 -17.07 -8.86 4.78
C MET A 326 -17.46 -9.55 6.08
N TYR A 327 -16.66 -9.37 7.12
CA TYR A 327 -16.98 -9.92 8.43
C TYR A 327 -16.73 -8.93 9.56
N ASP A 328 -17.55 -9.03 10.60
CA ASP A 328 -17.54 -8.18 11.78
C ASP A 328 -17.39 -9.05 13.03
N VAL A 329 -16.37 -8.77 13.85
CA VAL A 329 -16.05 -9.56 15.05
C VAL A 329 -17.07 -9.33 16.17
N ASN A 330 -17.70 -10.42 16.62
CA ASN A 330 -18.74 -10.35 17.63
C ASN A 330 -18.18 -9.99 19.01
N SER A 331 -18.94 -9.20 19.78
CA SER A 331 -18.69 -8.92 21.20
C SER A 331 -17.33 -8.29 21.55
N LEU A 332 -16.62 -7.66 20.59
CA LEU A 332 -15.32 -7.02 20.85
C LEU A 332 -15.38 -6.02 22.03
N LYS A 333 -16.42 -5.17 22.07
CA LYS A 333 -16.62 -4.21 23.16
C LYS A 333 -16.75 -4.91 24.53
N LYS A 334 -17.54 -5.98 24.61
CA LYS A 334 -17.71 -6.76 25.85
C LYS A 334 -16.39 -7.37 26.32
N VAL A 335 -15.58 -7.87 25.39
CA VAL A 335 -14.24 -8.40 25.70
C VAL A 335 -13.31 -7.29 26.21
N ASN A 336 -13.29 -6.13 25.54
CA ASN A 336 -12.52 -4.97 25.98
C ASN A 336 -12.92 -4.50 27.38
N ASP A 337 -14.22 -4.39 27.65
CA ASP A 337 -14.76 -3.90 28.92
C ASP A 337 -14.52 -4.89 30.07
N THR A 338 -14.46 -6.20 29.78
CA THR A 338 -14.31 -7.27 30.79
C THR A 338 -12.85 -7.67 31.03
N PHE A 339 -12.05 -7.78 29.97
CA PHE A 339 -10.69 -8.33 30.02
C PHE A 339 -9.60 -7.31 29.62
N GLY A 340 -10.00 -6.11 29.21
CA GLY A 340 -9.11 -5.02 28.80
C GLY A 340 -8.76 -5.04 27.31
N HIS A 341 -8.34 -3.88 26.80
CA HIS A 341 -8.03 -3.67 25.37
C HIS A 341 -6.98 -4.62 24.81
N ARG A 342 -5.99 -5.01 25.62
CA ARG A 342 -4.96 -5.98 25.20
C ARG A 342 -5.57 -7.32 24.77
N GLU A 343 -6.66 -7.73 25.40
CA GLU A 343 -7.34 -8.99 25.10
C GLU A 343 -8.27 -8.85 23.90
N GLY A 344 -8.93 -7.70 23.71
CA GLY A 344 -9.64 -7.43 22.46
C GLY A 344 -8.71 -7.36 21.25
N ASP A 345 -7.51 -6.79 21.42
CA ASP A 345 -6.46 -6.82 20.40
C ASP A 345 -6.03 -8.27 20.08
N ASN A 346 -5.99 -9.14 21.11
CA ASN A 346 -5.69 -10.55 20.94
C ASN A 346 -6.81 -11.28 20.17
N LEU A 347 -8.07 -11.03 20.52
CA LEU A 347 -9.25 -11.53 19.80
C LEU A 347 -9.17 -11.18 18.30
N LEU A 348 -8.90 -9.91 17.96
CA LEU A 348 -8.76 -9.45 16.58
C LEU A 348 -7.61 -10.16 15.86
N ARG A 349 -6.45 -10.30 16.51
CA ARG A 349 -5.29 -11.01 15.94
C ARG A 349 -5.58 -12.49 15.67
N VAL A 350 -6.24 -13.18 16.60
CA VAL A 350 -6.55 -14.61 16.45
C VAL A 350 -7.49 -14.85 15.27
N ILE A 351 -8.57 -14.06 15.18
CA ILE A 351 -9.53 -14.18 14.07
C ILE A 351 -8.86 -13.83 12.73
N ALA A 352 -8.14 -12.70 12.66
CA ALA A 352 -7.45 -12.28 11.44
C ALA A 352 -6.43 -13.34 10.95
N ASN A 353 -5.65 -13.93 11.86
CA ASN A 353 -4.69 -14.98 11.51
C ASN A 353 -5.38 -16.28 11.07
N MET A 354 -6.52 -16.63 11.67
CA MET A 354 -7.27 -17.81 11.26
C MET A 354 -7.82 -17.65 9.85
N VAL A 355 -8.41 -16.50 9.54
CA VAL A 355 -8.86 -16.16 8.18
C VAL A 355 -7.70 -16.18 7.20
N LYS A 356 -6.56 -15.58 7.56
CA LYS A 356 -5.35 -15.58 6.73
C LYS A 356 -4.86 -17.00 6.41
N SER A 357 -5.04 -17.96 7.32
CA SER A 357 -4.58 -19.34 7.16
C SER A 357 -5.31 -20.15 6.07
N VAL A 358 -6.49 -19.69 5.64
CA VAL A 358 -7.29 -20.36 4.60
C VAL A 358 -7.17 -19.69 3.22
N LEU A 359 -6.43 -18.57 3.12
CA LEU A 359 -6.23 -17.84 1.88
C LEU A 359 -5.16 -18.52 1.01
N THR A 360 -5.37 -18.54 -0.29
CA THR A 360 -4.47 -19.18 -1.27
C THR A 360 -4.33 -18.34 -2.54
N GLY A 361 -3.19 -18.45 -3.22
CA GLY A 361 -2.98 -17.80 -4.52
C GLY A 361 -3.14 -16.27 -4.43
N GLU A 362 -4.13 -15.73 -5.15
CA GLU A 362 -4.41 -14.30 -5.21
C GLU A 362 -5.43 -13.80 -4.17
N ASP A 363 -5.95 -14.69 -3.32
CA ASP A 363 -6.85 -14.31 -2.23
C ASP A 363 -6.18 -13.29 -1.29
N PHE A 364 -6.95 -12.35 -0.76
CA PHE A 364 -6.44 -11.43 0.26
C PHE A 364 -7.47 -11.11 1.34
N ALA A 365 -6.97 -10.62 2.47
CA ALA A 365 -7.80 -10.06 3.54
C ALA A 365 -7.27 -8.68 3.96
N CYS A 366 -8.19 -7.80 4.37
CA CYS A 366 -7.89 -6.49 4.91
C CYS A 366 -8.76 -6.16 6.12
N ARG A 367 -8.27 -5.28 7.00
CA ARG A 367 -9.05 -4.68 8.09
C ARG A 367 -9.53 -3.31 7.66
N LEU A 368 -10.85 -3.10 7.69
CA LEU A 368 -11.48 -1.86 7.24
C LEU A 368 -11.56 -0.83 8.37
N SER A 369 -12.00 -1.26 9.55
CA SER A 369 -12.11 -0.45 10.75
C SER A 369 -12.18 -1.37 11.97
N GLY A 370 -12.09 -0.83 13.20
CA GLY A 370 -12.33 -1.53 14.47
C GLY A 370 -12.35 -3.06 14.44
N ASP A 371 -13.54 -3.62 14.34
CA ASP A 371 -13.92 -5.03 14.27
C ASP A 371 -14.30 -5.53 12.86
N GLU A 372 -14.22 -4.66 11.83
CA GLU A 372 -14.65 -4.93 10.46
C GLU A 372 -13.49 -5.32 9.54
N PHE A 373 -13.69 -6.39 8.79
CA PHE A 373 -12.69 -6.98 7.90
C PHE A 373 -13.31 -7.38 6.57
N LEU A 374 -12.49 -7.39 5.53
CA LEU A 374 -12.84 -7.85 4.19
C LEU A 374 -11.93 -9.01 3.80
N VAL A 375 -12.49 -9.99 3.11
CA VAL A 375 -11.78 -11.08 2.43
C VAL A 375 -12.24 -11.10 0.99
N THR A 376 -11.32 -11.34 0.07
CA THR A 376 -11.64 -11.48 -1.35
C THR A 376 -11.00 -12.73 -1.88
N PHE A 377 -11.79 -13.55 -2.55
CA PHE A 377 -11.41 -14.83 -3.12
C PHE A 377 -11.39 -14.76 -4.64
N ALA A 378 -10.25 -15.07 -5.24
CA ALA A 378 -10.11 -15.14 -6.68
C ALA A 378 -10.59 -16.50 -7.19
N GLY A 379 -11.50 -16.50 -8.18
CA GLY A 379 -11.94 -17.73 -8.86
C GLY A 379 -12.74 -18.70 -7.99
N LYS A 380 -13.29 -18.25 -6.86
CA LYS A 380 -14.13 -19.07 -5.97
C LYS A 380 -15.57 -18.56 -5.99
N THR A 381 -16.52 -19.48 -6.02
CA THR A 381 -17.95 -19.22 -5.93
C THR A 381 -18.37 -18.80 -4.52
N GLU A 382 -19.59 -18.27 -4.38
CA GLU A 382 -20.18 -17.97 -3.07
C GLU A 382 -20.17 -19.18 -2.13
N GLN A 383 -20.45 -20.37 -2.68
CA GLN A 383 -20.52 -21.62 -1.92
C GLN A 383 -19.15 -22.08 -1.41
N GLU A 384 -18.11 -21.95 -2.24
CA GLU A 384 -16.73 -22.28 -1.85
C GLU A 384 -16.19 -21.30 -0.81
N ALA A 385 -16.48 -20.01 -0.98
CA ALA A 385 -16.14 -18.99 0.02
C ALA A 385 -16.84 -19.27 1.36
N ALA A 386 -18.14 -19.57 1.34
CA ALA A 386 -18.91 -19.92 2.54
C ALA A 386 -18.34 -21.17 3.24
N ALA A 387 -17.89 -22.18 2.49
CA ALA A 387 -17.25 -23.36 3.06
C ALA A 387 -15.90 -23.04 3.75
N LEU A 388 -15.10 -22.14 3.17
CA LEU A 388 -13.85 -21.68 3.79
C LEU A 388 -14.10 -20.87 5.05
N ILE A 389 -15.10 -20.00 5.04
CA ILE A 389 -15.52 -19.23 6.23
C ILE A 389 -15.99 -20.18 7.34
N LYS A 390 -16.81 -21.18 7.01
CA LYS A 390 -17.24 -22.19 7.99
C LYS A 390 -16.06 -22.98 8.58
N LEU A 391 -15.08 -23.33 7.77
CA LEU A 391 -13.84 -23.97 8.24
C LEU A 391 -13.08 -23.07 9.23
N VAL A 392 -13.05 -21.76 8.99
CA VAL A 392 -12.46 -20.79 9.93
C VAL A 392 -13.22 -20.81 11.26
N GLU A 393 -14.55 -20.75 11.24
CA GLU A 393 -15.37 -20.80 12.47
C GLU A 393 -15.14 -22.10 13.26
N GLU A 394 -15.10 -23.25 12.59
CA GLU A 394 -14.81 -24.55 13.21
C GLU A 394 -13.43 -24.60 13.87
N ARG A 395 -12.41 -24.03 13.22
CA ARG A 395 -11.05 -23.93 13.78
C ARG A 395 -10.98 -22.96 14.96
N LEU A 396 -11.68 -21.82 14.90
CA LEU A 396 -11.78 -20.90 16.04
C LEU A 396 -12.43 -21.55 17.26
N LEU A 397 -13.48 -22.35 17.05
CA LEU A 397 -14.11 -23.13 18.12
C LEU A 397 -13.16 -24.18 18.72
N ALA A 398 -12.26 -24.76 17.93
CA ALA A 398 -11.23 -25.66 18.43
C ALA A 398 -10.17 -24.91 19.26
N VAL A 399 -9.67 -23.78 18.77
CA VAL A 399 -8.71 -22.92 19.49
C VAL A 399 -9.28 -22.44 20.82
N ARG A 400 -10.52 -21.95 20.82
CA ARG A 400 -11.22 -21.52 22.04
C ARG A 400 -11.24 -22.62 23.11
N ARG A 401 -11.53 -23.86 22.71
CA ARG A 401 -11.59 -25.02 23.62
C ARG A 401 -10.22 -25.44 24.11
N GLN A 402 -9.24 -25.50 23.22
CA GLN A 402 -7.87 -25.90 23.53
C GLN A 402 -7.20 -24.93 24.51
N ASP A 403 -7.30 -23.63 24.22
CA ASP A 403 -6.62 -22.57 24.98
C ASP A 403 -7.47 -22.04 26.14
N ARG A 404 -8.67 -22.60 26.35
CA ARG A 404 -9.63 -22.25 27.41
C ARG A 404 -9.96 -20.75 27.42
N ILE A 405 -10.16 -20.17 26.23
CA ILE A 405 -10.48 -18.75 26.07
C ILE A 405 -11.89 -18.47 26.62
N PRO A 406 -12.07 -17.53 27.56
CA PRO A 406 -13.32 -17.35 28.32
C PRO A 406 -14.43 -16.61 27.55
N TYR A 407 -14.15 -16.13 26.34
CA TYR A 407 -15.10 -15.43 25.47
C TYR A 407 -15.20 -16.10 24.10
N GLU A 408 -16.18 -15.70 23.30
CA GLU A 408 -16.40 -16.27 21.97
C GLU A 408 -15.36 -15.78 20.95
N LEU A 409 -14.91 -16.69 20.10
CA LEU A 409 -14.15 -16.37 18.89
C LEU A 409 -15.10 -16.52 17.69
N SER A 410 -15.97 -15.53 17.49
CA SER A 410 -16.99 -15.56 16.44
C SER A 410 -17.10 -14.22 15.72
N PHE A 411 -17.66 -14.25 14.52
CA PHE A 411 -17.91 -13.07 13.69
C PHE A 411 -19.16 -13.30 12.84
N CYS A 412 -19.81 -12.22 12.39
CA CYS A 412 -20.87 -12.26 11.39
C CYS A 412 -20.30 -11.92 10.02
N THR A 413 -20.89 -12.43 8.94
CA THR A 413 -20.40 -12.33 7.57
C THR A 413 -21.46 -11.93 6.56
N GLY A 414 -21.05 -11.22 5.52
CA GLY A 414 -21.82 -11.04 4.28
C GLY A 414 -20.96 -11.53 3.13
N ILE A 415 -21.52 -12.30 2.20
CA ILE A 415 -20.80 -12.83 1.03
C ILE A 415 -21.51 -12.38 -0.25
N LEU A 416 -20.73 -11.94 -1.23
CA LEU A 416 -21.20 -11.53 -2.55
C LEU A 416 -20.30 -12.12 -3.64
N GLU A 417 -20.87 -12.95 -4.50
CA GLU A 417 -20.22 -13.39 -5.74
C GLU A 417 -20.39 -12.34 -6.85
N LEU A 418 -19.28 -11.99 -7.49
CA LEU A 418 -19.22 -11.06 -8.60
C LEU A 418 -18.82 -11.83 -9.86
N ARG A 419 -19.68 -11.75 -10.86
CA ARG A 419 -19.46 -12.33 -12.19
C ARG A 419 -18.96 -11.25 -13.16
N PRO A 420 -18.26 -11.61 -14.23
CA PRO A 420 -17.71 -10.65 -15.20
C PRO A 420 -18.75 -9.65 -15.75
N GLU A 421 -20.01 -10.09 -15.89
CA GLU A 421 -21.14 -9.27 -16.34
C GLU A 421 -21.59 -8.19 -15.34
N HIS A 422 -21.17 -8.25 -14.07
CA HIS A 422 -21.56 -7.28 -13.05
C HIS A 422 -20.72 -5.99 -13.15
N THR A 423 -21.39 -4.87 -13.43
CA THR A 423 -20.80 -3.52 -13.51
C THR A 423 -20.88 -2.78 -12.17
N MET A 424 -20.40 -3.41 -11.09
CA MET A 424 -20.36 -2.76 -9.77
C MET A 424 -19.03 -2.00 -9.57
N SER A 425 -19.08 -0.86 -8.89
CA SER A 425 -17.89 -0.19 -8.38
C SER A 425 -17.45 -0.82 -7.05
N VAL A 426 -16.20 -0.56 -6.62
CA VAL A 426 -15.73 -0.98 -5.28
C VAL A 426 -16.66 -0.47 -4.17
N THR A 427 -17.21 0.73 -4.32
CA THR A 427 -18.13 1.31 -3.34
C THR A 427 -19.46 0.56 -3.29
N ASP A 428 -20.00 0.16 -4.45
CA ASP A 428 -21.25 -0.62 -4.50
C ASP A 428 -21.08 -2.01 -3.90
N ILE A 429 -19.93 -2.65 -4.17
CA ILE A 429 -19.59 -3.96 -3.62
C ILE A 429 -19.52 -3.90 -2.10
N LEU A 430 -18.78 -2.91 -1.57
CA LEU A 430 -18.67 -2.76 -0.11
C LEU A 430 -20.03 -2.51 0.54
N ARG A 431 -20.92 -1.72 -0.08
CA ARG A 431 -22.28 -1.50 0.42
C ARG A 431 -23.11 -2.79 0.43
N GLU A 432 -23.15 -3.51 -0.68
CA GLU A 432 -23.95 -4.75 -0.80
C GLU A 432 -23.48 -5.83 0.18
N VAL A 433 -22.16 -6.00 0.33
CA VAL A 433 -21.61 -6.99 1.27
C VAL A 433 -21.88 -6.57 2.73
N ASP A 434 -21.87 -5.27 3.04
CA ASP A 434 -22.25 -4.72 4.35
C ASP A 434 -23.69 -5.00 4.71
N GLU A 435 -24.62 -4.77 3.78
CA GLU A 435 -26.04 -5.04 3.99
C GLU A 435 -26.30 -6.52 4.31
N ARG A 436 -25.61 -7.43 3.62
CA ARG A 436 -25.68 -8.87 3.89
C ARG A 436 -25.08 -9.25 5.24
N MET A 437 -23.95 -8.66 5.61
CA MET A 437 -23.31 -8.87 6.92
C MET A 437 -24.21 -8.37 8.05
N TYR A 438 -24.80 -7.19 7.88
CA TYR A 438 -25.70 -6.59 8.84
C TYR A 438 -26.96 -7.45 9.05
N GLU A 439 -27.50 -8.05 7.98
CA GLU A 439 -28.60 -9.01 8.08
C GLU A 439 -28.25 -10.19 9.00
N GLN A 440 -27.08 -10.82 8.79
CA GLN A 440 -26.63 -11.92 9.63
C GLN A 440 -26.39 -11.47 11.08
N LYS A 441 -25.77 -10.29 11.28
CA LYS A 441 -25.52 -9.72 12.61
C LYS A 441 -26.81 -9.46 13.38
N ARG A 442 -27.85 -8.98 12.69
CA ARG A 442 -29.18 -8.79 13.28
C ARG A 442 -29.79 -10.11 13.74
N GLN A 443 -29.71 -11.17 12.91
CA GLN A 443 -30.18 -12.50 13.27
C GLN A 443 -29.41 -13.09 14.45
N TYR A 444 -28.08 -12.93 14.47
CA TYR A 444 -27.22 -13.34 15.58
C TYR A 444 -27.63 -12.66 16.89
N HIS A 445 -27.86 -11.34 16.88
CA HIS A 445 -28.32 -10.62 18.08
C HIS A 445 -29.72 -11.06 18.54
N MET A 446 -30.64 -11.35 17.63
CA MET A 446 -31.96 -11.90 17.99
C MET A 446 -31.83 -13.28 18.64
N GLN A 447 -30.96 -14.14 18.14
CA GLN A 447 -30.72 -15.46 18.68
C GLN A 447 -30.06 -15.40 20.07
N GLN A 448 -29.03 -14.58 20.23
CA GLN A 448 -28.39 -14.31 21.53
C GLN A 448 -29.38 -13.73 22.54
N GLY A 449 -30.28 -12.84 22.10
CA GLY A 449 -31.37 -12.32 22.92
C GLY A 449 -32.28 -13.44 23.42
N LYS A 450 -32.75 -14.32 22.52
CA LYS A 450 -33.57 -15.49 22.88
C LYS A 450 -32.84 -16.43 23.84
N GLU A 451 -31.59 -16.76 23.57
CA GLU A 451 -30.78 -17.63 24.43
C GLU A 451 -30.52 -17.00 25.80
N SER A 452 -30.32 -15.68 25.88
CA SER A 452 -30.18 -14.98 27.16
C SER A 452 -31.47 -14.98 27.98
N VAL A 453 -32.63 -14.86 27.33
CA VAL A 453 -33.95 -14.97 27.99
C VAL A 453 -34.20 -16.40 28.45
N LEU A 454 -33.86 -17.40 27.64
CA LEU A 454 -33.99 -18.82 28.00
C LEU A 454 -33.01 -19.21 29.11
N ALA A 455 -31.75 -18.76 29.06
CA ALA A 455 -30.74 -19.02 30.09
C ALA A 455 -31.05 -18.27 31.39
N ALA A 456 -31.60 -17.05 31.33
CA ALA A 456 -32.13 -16.34 32.48
C ALA A 456 -33.32 -17.09 33.09
N ALA A 457 -34.23 -17.61 32.26
CA ALA A 457 -35.34 -18.45 32.72
C ALA A 457 -34.87 -19.77 33.37
N GLU A 458 -33.86 -20.45 32.80
CA GLU A 458 -33.27 -21.67 33.36
C GLU A 458 -32.47 -21.44 34.65
N ALA A 459 -31.70 -20.34 34.73
CA ALA A 459 -30.95 -19.97 35.93
C ALA A 459 -31.89 -19.54 37.06
N GLN A 460 -32.98 -18.85 36.73
CA GLN A 460 -34.03 -18.45 37.66
C GLN A 460 -34.84 -19.66 38.17
N TRP A 461 -35.11 -20.66 37.31
CA TRP A 461 -35.77 -21.91 37.70
C TRP A 461 -34.94 -22.77 38.65
N ARG A 462 -33.61 -22.80 38.53
CA ARG A 462 -32.72 -23.57 39.42
C ARG A 462 -32.55 -22.97 40.82
N LEU A 463 -32.88 -21.68 41.01
CA LEU A 463 -32.70 -20.96 42.28
C LEU A 463 -33.97 -20.92 43.16
N LEU A 464 -35.14 -21.25 42.61
CA LEU A 464 -36.42 -21.17 43.33
C LEU A 464 -36.93 -22.56 43.73
N LYS A 465 -36.89 -22.88 45.02
CA LYS A 465 -37.86 -23.81 45.63
C LYS A 465 -39.24 -23.14 45.50
N PRO A 466 -40.30 -23.84 45.05
CA PRO A 466 -41.62 -23.21 44.95
C PRO A 466 -42.15 -22.95 46.35
N GLU A 467 -41.96 -21.73 46.84
CA GLU A 467 -42.79 -21.14 47.87
C GLU A 467 -44.13 -20.79 47.22
N ALA A 468 -45.22 -21.04 47.95
CA ALA A 468 -46.58 -20.99 47.46
C ALA A 468 -46.89 -19.68 46.70
N PHE A 469 -47.60 -19.80 45.58
CA PHE A 469 -48.25 -18.66 44.93
C PHE A 469 -49.40 -18.19 45.84
N ASP A 470 -49.08 -17.29 46.76
CA ASP A 470 -50.00 -16.72 47.74
C ASP A 470 -50.66 -15.46 47.17
N TYR A 471 -51.99 -15.46 47.11
CA TYR A 471 -52.80 -14.36 46.60
C TYR A 471 -54.13 -14.31 47.35
N ASP A 472 -54.71 -13.11 47.47
CA ASP A 472 -56.03 -12.96 48.06
C ASP A 472 -57.11 -13.51 47.11
N GLN A 473 -57.91 -14.45 47.60
CA GLN A 473 -58.97 -15.10 46.81
C GLN A 473 -60.02 -14.10 46.30
N GLN A 474 -60.27 -13.01 47.04
CA GLN A 474 -61.18 -11.95 46.63
C GLN A 474 -60.62 -11.17 45.44
N TYR A 475 -59.33 -10.81 45.46
CA TYR A 475 -58.72 -10.11 44.33
C TYR A 475 -58.66 -10.97 43.06
N LEU A 476 -58.41 -12.28 43.17
CA LEU A 476 -58.48 -13.17 42.02
C LEU A 476 -59.90 -13.23 41.45
N TYR A 477 -60.90 -13.38 42.32
CA TYR A 477 -62.30 -13.40 41.89
C TYR A 477 -62.68 -12.12 41.15
N ASP A 478 -62.36 -10.96 41.73
CA ASP A 478 -62.69 -9.66 41.15
C ASP A 478 -61.99 -9.46 39.79
N ALA A 479 -60.71 -9.81 39.68
CA ALA A 479 -59.96 -9.74 38.43
C ALA A 479 -60.56 -10.64 37.33
N LEU A 480 -61.00 -11.86 37.68
CA LEU A 480 -61.64 -12.77 36.72
C LEU A 480 -63.01 -12.27 36.25
N VAL A 481 -63.81 -11.68 37.15
CA VAL A 481 -65.12 -11.09 36.82
C VAL A 481 -64.97 -9.86 35.92
N GLU A 482 -63.98 -9.00 36.20
CA GLU A 482 -63.72 -7.79 35.40
C GLU A 482 -63.11 -8.09 34.03
N SER A 483 -62.42 -9.23 33.89
CA SER A 483 -61.76 -9.63 32.64
C SER A 483 -62.68 -10.40 31.67
N THR A 484 -63.97 -10.58 31.98
CA THR A 484 -64.90 -11.33 31.13
C THR A 484 -66.30 -10.72 31.07
N ASP A 485 -66.97 -10.94 29.94
CA ASP A 485 -68.41 -10.68 29.80
C ASP A 485 -69.28 -11.87 30.19
N ASN A 486 -68.69 -13.04 30.43
CA ASN A 486 -69.40 -14.21 30.93
C ASN A 486 -69.75 -14.07 32.42
N TYR A 487 -70.71 -14.86 32.88
CA TYR A 487 -71.01 -14.94 34.31
C TYR A 487 -70.11 -15.95 35.00
N LEU A 488 -69.23 -15.50 35.89
CA LEU A 488 -68.45 -16.38 36.76
C LEU A 488 -69.35 -16.98 37.85
N TYR A 489 -69.15 -18.26 38.14
CA TYR A 489 -69.64 -18.88 39.37
C TYR A 489 -68.53 -19.67 40.06
N VAL A 490 -68.59 -19.72 41.39
CA VAL A 490 -67.69 -20.50 42.25
C VAL A 490 -68.52 -21.16 43.33
N CYS A 491 -68.41 -22.47 43.51
CA CYS A 491 -69.11 -23.24 44.53
C CYS A 491 -68.11 -23.85 45.51
N ASP A 492 -68.35 -23.61 46.79
CA ASP A 492 -67.78 -24.42 47.87
C ASP A 492 -68.55 -25.74 47.93
N MET A 493 -67.90 -26.82 47.50
CA MET A 493 -68.50 -28.15 47.39
C MET A 493 -68.83 -28.74 48.77
N ALA A 494 -68.18 -28.30 49.85
CA ALA A 494 -68.43 -28.82 51.19
C ALA A 494 -69.69 -28.22 51.82
N THR A 495 -69.98 -26.95 51.53
CA THR A 495 -71.16 -26.24 52.07
C THR A 495 -72.32 -26.16 51.07
N ASN A 496 -72.09 -26.56 49.82
CA ASN A 496 -72.98 -26.37 48.68
C ASN A 496 -73.41 -24.90 48.51
N THR A 497 -72.45 -23.99 48.72
CA THR A 497 -72.66 -22.54 48.64
C THR A 497 -72.00 -21.99 47.39
N PHE A 498 -72.82 -21.41 46.52
CA PHE A 498 -72.40 -20.78 45.28
C PHE A 498 -72.22 -19.29 45.47
N ARG A 499 -71.18 -18.74 44.87
CA ARG A 499 -71.03 -17.32 44.56
C ARG A 499 -71.20 -17.13 43.05
N TYR A 500 -72.09 -16.23 42.65
CA TYR A 500 -72.29 -15.82 41.26
C TYR A 500 -71.84 -14.39 41.05
N SER A 501 -71.41 -14.06 39.82
CA SER A 501 -71.08 -12.68 39.46
C SER A 501 -72.30 -11.77 39.59
N ARG A 502 -72.06 -10.51 39.99
CA ARG A 502 -73.11 -9.50 40.14
C ARG A 502 -73.95 -9.32 38.87
N LYS A 503 -73.32 -9.41 37.69
CA LYS A 503 -74.01 -9.35 36.38
C LYS A 503 -75.11 -10.42 36.26
N LEU A 504 -74.84 -11.67 36.68
CA LEU A 504 -75.83 -12.75 36.64
C LEU A 504 -76.98 -12.50 37.61
N VAL A 505 -76.63 -12.05 38.82
CA VAL A 505 -77.61 -11.76 39.87
C VAL A 505 -78.60 -10.70 39.40
N GLU A 506 -78.09 -9.63 38.80
CA GLU A 506 -78.91 -8.53 38.27
C GLU A 506 -79.78 -8.97 37.09
N GLU A 507 -79.25 -9.80 36.19
CA GLU A 507 -79.96 -10.23 34.98
C GLU A 507 -81.06 -11.25 35.24
N PHE A 508 -80.79 -12.26 36.08
CA PHE A 508 -81.72 -13.35 36.40
C PHE A 508 -82.46 -13.15 37.72
N ALA A 509 -82.31 -11.99 38.36
CA ALA A 509 -82.96 -11.62 39.62
C ALA A 509 -82.72 -12.62 40.77
N PHE A 510 -81.45 -13.02 40.95
CA PHE A 510 -81.08 -13.86 42.08
C PHE A 510 -81.18 -13.06 43.39
N PRO A 511 -81.45 -13.70 44.55
CA PRO A 511 -81.62 -13.02 45.84
C PRO A 511 -80.33 -12.38 46.38
N GLY A 512 -79.17 -12.77 45.84
CA GLY A 512 -77.85 -12.23 46.19
C GLY A 512 -76.74 -12.95 45.44
N GLU A 513 -75.50 -12.47 45.59
CA GLU A 513 -74.32 -13.10 44.98
C GLU A 513 -73.96 -14.43 45.62
N VAL A 514 -74.22 -14.61 46.93
CA VAL A 514 -73.92 -15.83 47.67
C VAL A 514 -75.21 -16.57 48.00
N ILE A 515 -75.32 -17.81 47.53
CA ILE A 515 -76.52 -18.64 47.60
C ILE A 515 -76.15 -20.05 48.05
N GLN A 516 -76.76 -20.49 49.14
CA GLN A 516 -76.73 -21.90 49.53
C GLN A 516 -77.80 -22.66 48.74
N ASN A 517 -77.46 -23.84 48.21
CA ASN A 517 -78.38 -24.69 47.44
C ASN A 517 -79.04 -23.98 46.24
N ALA A 518 -78.23 -23.51 45.28
CA ALA A 518 -78.70 -22.76 44.12
C ALA A 518 -79.67 -23.51 43.18
N ALA A 519 -79.85 -24.83 43.36
CA ALA A 519 -80.73 -25.69 42.58
C ALA A 519 -82.18 -25.18 42.51
N ASP A 520 -82.74 -24.74 43.64
CA ASP A 520 -84.15 -24.30 43.69
C ASP A 520 -84.39 -23.01 42.89
N ILE A 521 -83.41 -22.11 42.91
CA ILE A 521 -83.45 -20.86 42.15
C ILE A 521 -83.37 -21.19 40.66
N TRP A 522 -82.40 -22.01 40.25
CA TRP A 522 -82.28 -22.45 38.87
C TRP A 522 -83.53 -23.20 38.38
N ARG A 523 -84.13 -24.05 39.21
CA ARG A 523 -85.39 -24.75 38.89
C ARG A 523 -86.54 -23.81 38.55
N SER A 524 -86.59 -22.63 39.19
CA SER A 524 -87.67 -21.66 38.96
C SER A 524 -87.53 -20.84 37.67
N ILE A 525 -86.34 -20.83 37.07
CA ILE A 525 -86.03 -19.99 35.90
C ILE A 525 -85.58 -20.79 34.67
N ILE A 526 -85.16 -22.04 34.80
CA ILE A 526 -84.78 -22.87 33.66
C ILE A 526 -86.01 -23.28 32.87
N HIS A 527 -85.88 -23.29 31.54
CA HIS A 527 -86.95 -23.71 30.64
C HIS A 527 -87.31 -25.19 30.92
N PRO A 528 -88.60 -25.56 31.04
CA PRO A 528 -89.00 -26.92 31.43
C PRO A 528 -88.40 -28.04 30.55
N ALA A 529 -88.22 -27.78 29.25
CA ALA A 529 -87.61 -28.75 28.33
C ALA A 529 -86.11 -28.98 28.54
N ASP A 530 -85.41 -28.06 29.22
CA ASP A 530 -83.96 -28.14 29.43
C ASP A 530 -83.61 -28.61 30.85
N TRP A 531 -84.62 -28.74 31.73
CA TRP A 531 -84.43 -29.07 33.14
C TRP A 531 -83.75 -30.42 33.37
N GLU A 532 -84.18 -31.48 32.67
CA GLU A 532 -83.61 -32.82 32.87
C GLU A 532 -82.11 -32.84 32.53
N ARG A 533 -81.73 -32.25 31.39
CA ARG A 533 -80.33 -32.15 30.94
C ARG A 533 -79.50 -31.30 31.90
N PHE A 534 -80.02 -30.15 32.32
CA PHE A 534 -79.35 -29.28 33.28
C PHE A 534 -79.15 -30.00 34.63
N TRP A 535 -80.20 -30.65 35.13
CA TRP A 535 -80.17 -31.36 36.41
C TRP A 535 -79.19 -32.54 36.37
N GLU A 536 -79.24 -33.37 35.33
CA GLU A 536 -78.32 -34.51 35.17
C GLU A 536 -76.86 -34.06 35.16
N SER A 537 -76.54 -33.01 34.38
CA SER A 537 -75.19 -32.46 34.24
C SER A 537 -74.64 -31.96 35.58
N ASN A 538 -75.43 -31.20 36.34
CA ASN A 538 -75.02 -30.68 37.65
C ASN A 538 -75.01 -31.77 38.74
N GLN A 539 -75.94 -32.73 38.68
CA GLN A 539 -75.96 -33.87 39.60
C GLN A 539 -74.72 -34.76 39.40
N ALA A 540 -74.23 -34.92 38.16
CA ALA A 540 -73.00 -35.68 37.89
C ALA A 540 -71.76 -35.04 38.54
N ILE A 541 -71.71 -33.71 38.66
CA ILE A 541 -70.68 -32.99 39.41
C ILE A 541 -70.85 -33.20 40.92
N SER A 542 -72.08 -33.05 41.43
CA SER A 542 -72.41 -33.20 42.85
C SER A 542 -72.11 -34.62 43.38
N ASP A 543 -72.43 -35.65 42.59
CA ASP A 543 -72.17 -37.07 42.92
C ASP A 543 -70.69 -37.46 42.74
N GLY A 544 -69.84 -36.56 42.22
CA GLY A 544 -68.46 -36.86 41.86
C GLY A 544 -68.29 -37.83 40.68
N ARG A 545 -69.33 -38.03 39.86
CA ARG A 545 -69.29 -38.89 38.65
C ARG A 545 -68.43 -38.27 37.54
N THR A 546 -68.26 -36.96 37.54
CA THR A 546 -67.37 -36.22 36.64
C THR A 546 -66.73 -35.04 37.38
N VAL A 547 -65.56 -34.59 36.92
CA VAL A 547 -64.87 -33.39 37.43
C VAL A 547 -65.05 -32.18 36.51
N SER A 548 -65.72 -32.34 35.39
CA SER A 548 -66.04 -31.25 34.47
C SER A 548 -67.42 -31.44 33.87
N HIS A 549 -68.10 -30.33 33.60
CA HIS A 549 -69.38 -30.36 32.90
C HIS A 549 -69.49 -29.24 31.87
N GLU A 550 -70.32 -29.51 30.87
CA GLU A 550 -70.67 -28.58 29.80
C GLU A 550 -72.15 -28.79 29.49
N VAL A 551 -72.96 -27.73 29.60
CA VAL A 551 -74.40 -27.82 29.38
C VAL A 551 -74.95 -26.54 28.78
N GLU A 552 -75.74 -26.70 27.72
CA GLU A 552 -76.54 -25.64 27.12
C GLU A 552 -77.98 -25.75 27.62
N TYR A 553 -78.57 -24.62 28.02
CA TYR A 553 -79.94 -24.54 28.54
C TYR A 553 -80.49 -23.12 28.38
N ARG A 554 -81.81 -22.98 28.42
CA ARG A 554 -82.48 -21.68 28.43
C ARG A 554 -82.89 -21.32 29.85
N ALA A 555 -82.65 -20.07 30.24
CA ALA A 555 -83.12 -19.51 31.51
C ALA A 555 -83.89 -18.22 31.30
N ARG A 556 -84.90 -17.98 32.13
CA ARG A 556 -85.76 -16.80 32.09
C ARG A 556 -85.13 -15.67 32.91
N ASN A 557 -84.83 -14.54 32.25
CA ASN A 557 -84.29 -13.36 32.91
C ASN A 557 -85.38 -12.56 33.67
N ARG A 558 -84.97 -11.49 34.38
CA ARG A 558 -85.87 -10.60 35.14
C ARG A 558 -86.97 -9.94 34.30
N LYS A 559 -86.75 -9.78 32.98
CA LYS A 559 -87.73 -9.23 32.02
C LYS A 559 -88.71 -10.29 31.51
N GLY A 560 -88.58 -11.54 31.95
CA GLY A 560 -89.41 -12.65 31.49
C GLY A 560 -88.99 -13.26 30.15
N GLN A 561 -87.82 -12.88 29.62
CA GLN A 561 -87.29 -13.35 28.33
C GLN A 561 -86.47 -14.62 28.52
N TRP A 562 -86.56 -15.57 27.57
CA TRP A 562 -85.70 -16.74 27.53
C TRP A 562 -84.35 -16.40 26.93
N ILE A 563 -83.27 -16.67 27.67
CA ILE A 563 -81.89 -16.44 27.27
C ILE A 563 -81.23 -17.80 27.08
N LYS A 564 -80.55 -18.02 25.95
CA LYS A 564 -79.75 -19.23 25.73
C LYS A 564 -78.43 -19.08 26.49
N LEU A 565 -78.14 -20.04 27.35
CA LEU A 565 -76.97 -20.06 28.20
C LEU A 565 -76.15 -21.30 27.93
N HIS A 566 -74.84 -21.14 28.03
CA HIS A 566 -73.88 -22.23 27.93
C HIS A 566 -72.96 -22.20 29.15
N CYS A 567 -73.08 -23.21 30.00
CA CYS A 567 -72.30 -23.33 31.22
C CYS A 567 -71.18 -24.34 31.04
N ARG A 568 -69.97 -23.95 31.44
CA ARG A 568 -68.79 -24.81 31.52
C ARG A 568 -68.12 -24.64 32.87
N GLY A 569 -67.78 -25.74 33.52
CA GLY A 569 -67.13 -25.72 34.83
C GLY A 569 -66.26 -26.91 35.12
N HIS A 570 -65.37 -26.75 36.10
CA HIS A 570 -64.43 -27.75 36.56
C HIS A 570 -64.36 -27.80 38.08
N VAL A 571 -64.16 -29.01 38.62
CA VAL A 571 -64.01 -29.30 40.04
C VAL A 571 -62.54 -29.41 40.39
N ALA A 572 -62.03 -28.48 41.19
CA ALA A 572 -60.73 -28.58 41.83
C ALA A 572 -60.82 -29.47 43.07
N GLN A 573 -59.93 -30.46 43.14
CA GLN A 573 -59.81 -31.42 44.24
C GLN A 573 -58.61 -31.10 45.13
N ASN A 574 -58.66 -31.47 46.42
CA ASN A 574 -57.48 -31.41 47.30
C ASN A 574 -56.51 -32.57 47.03
N SER A 575 -55.39 -32.60 47.75
CA SER A 575 -54.37 -33.68 47.66
C SER A 575 -54.88 -35.07 48.06
N ALA A 576 -56.03 -35.16 48.76
CA ALA A 576 -56.70 -36.40 49.09
C ALA A 576 -57.74 -36.82 48.03
N GLY A 577 -57.91 -36.04 46.95
CA GLY A 577 -58.89 -36.30 45.88
C GLY A 577 -60.31 -35.82 46.19
N GLU A 578 -60.53 -35.12 47.30
CA GLU A 578 -61.85 -34.63 47.68
C GLU A 578 -62.19 -33.34 46.91
N PRO A 579 -63.40 -33.23 46.32
CA PRO A 579 -63.89 -31.99 45.71
C PRO A 579 -63.88 -30.81 46.69
N ARG A 580 -63.27 -29.69 46.33
CA ARG A 580 -63.24 -28.47 47.17
C ARG A 580 -63.95 -27.31 46.52
N VAL A 581 -63.65 -27.03 45.26
CA VAL A 581 -64.19 -25.88 44.55
C VAL A 581 -64.70 -26.33 43.20
N PHE A 582 -65.94 -25.99 42.87
CA PHE A 582 -66.49 -26.13 41.53
C PHE A 582 -66.71 -24.75 40.94
N ALA A 583 -65.95 -24.39 39.91
CA ALA A 583 -65.97 -23.04 39.34
C ALA A 583 -66.03 -23.09 37.82
N GLY A 584 -66.61 -22.06 37.23
CA GLY A 584 -66.83 -22.02 35.80
C GLY A 584 -67.46 -20.72 35.33
N PHE A 585 -67.75 -20.70 34.03
CA PHE A 585 -68.37 -19.57 33.38
C PHE A 585 -69.68 -20.01 32.73
N ILE A 586 -70.67 -19.11 32.78
CA ILE A 586 -71.92 -19.21 32.03
C ILE A 586 -71.88 -18.12 30.96
N SER A 587 -71.86 -18.52 29.70
CA SER A 587 -71.92 -17.61 28.56
C SER A 587 -73.36 -17.29 28.20
N ASN A 588 -73.64 -16.02 27.91
CA ASN A 588 -74.91 -15.57 27.34
C ASN A 588 -74.83 -15.65 25.80
N GLU A 589 -75.58 -16.57 25.20
CA GLU A 589 -75.63 -16.76 23.75
C GLU A 589 -76.75 -15.95 23.07
N GLY A 590 -77.42 -15.08 23.84
CA GLY A 590 -78.46 -14.18 23.37
C GLY A 590 -79.89 -14.62 23.70
N GLN A 591 -80.84 -13.76 23.36
CA GLN A 591 -82.26 -14.03 23.55
C GLN A 591 -82.72 -15.14 22.61
N TRP A 592 -83.39 -16.15 23.16
CA TRP A 592 -84.03 -17.19 22.39
C TRP A 592 -85.39 -16.71 21.87
N PHE A 593 -85.59 -16.83 20.56
CA PHE A 593 -86.86 -16.55 19.90
C PHE A 593 -87.53 -17.89 19.53
N PRO A 594 -88.85 -18.05 19.71
CA PRO A 594 -89.56 -19.29 19.39
C PRO A 594 -89.42 -19.78 17.94
N GLU A 595 -89.00 -18.89 17.03
CA GLU A 595 -88.78 -19.17 15.61
C GLU A 595 -87.46 -19.92 15.35
N TRP A 596 -86.62 -20.08 16.39
CA TRP A 596 -85.39 -20.88 16.38
C TRP A 596 -85.73 -22.32 16.77
N THR A 597 -86.41 -23.03 15.87
CA THR A 597 -86.58 -24.49 15.92
C THR A 597 -86.14 -25.08 14.58
N GLU A 598 -84.86 -25.45 14.50
CA GLU A 598 -84.38 -26.66 13.80
C GLU A 598 -83.37 -27.36 14.71
#